data_AF-A0A6J4TCS7-F1
#
_entry.id   AF-A0A6J4TCS7-F1
#
_cell.length_a   1.000
_cell.length_b   1.000
_cell.length_c   1.000
_cell.angle_alpha   90.00
_cell.angle_beta   90.00
_cell.angle_gamma   90.00
#
_symmetry.space_group_name_H-M   'P 1'
#
loop_
_entity.id
_entity.type
_entity.pdbx_description
1 polymer ?
#
loop_
_entity_poly.entity_id
_entity_poly.type
_entity_poly.pdbx_seq_one_letter_code
_entity_poly.pdbx_strand_id
1 'polypeptide(L)'
;MRRAFGGGGGPDLRLSQSLGAFAGPGGDISPLHVFFEATNAGSEEVEVVRVYVSAKGDPRPVYEGPFGGDHALPFTLAPGESSRFHARAKALAGNLKRAGHGGRPRVRLVVEDASGNRREKAFRLRVDEYLDLKDE
;
A
#
# COMPACT_ATOMS: atom_id res chain seq x y z
N MET A 1 19.98 -28.06 -26.34
CA MET A 1 18.77 -27.23 -26.21
C MET A 1 19.10 -26.02 -25.35
N ARG A 2 19.19 -24.83 -25.95
CA ARG A 2 19.43 -23.56 -25.24
C ARG A 2 18.08 -23.05 -24.70
N ARG A 3 17.93 -22.93 -23.39
CA ARG A 3 16.81 -22.18 -22.79
C ARG A 3 17.19 -20.70 -22.76
N ALA A 4 16.62 -19.93 -23.68
CA ALA A 4 16.58 -18.49 -23.60
C ALA A 4 15.61 -18.12 -22.46
N PHE A 5 16.14 -17.70 -21.31
CA PHE A 5 15.34 -16.98 -20.34
C PHE A 5 15.23 -15.55 -20.84
N GLY A 6 14.00 -15.18 -21.23
CA GLY A 6 13.64 -13.91 -21.82
C GLY A 6 14.09 -12.70 -21.00
N GLY A 7 14.38 -11.62 -21.72
CA GLY A 7 14.71 -10.31 -21.16
C GLY A 7 13.72 -9.89 -20.09
N GLY A 8 14.21 -9.75 -18.86
CA GLY A 8 13.47 -9.18 -17.75
C GLY A 8 13.40 -7.66 -17.90
N GLY A 9 12.52 -7.18 -18.76
CA GLY A 9 12.16 -5.77 -18.91
C GLY A 9 10.73 -5.49 -18.42
N GLY A 10 10.26 -6.24 -17.41
CA GLY A 10 8.96 -5.97 -16.81
C GLY A 10 9.01 -4.74 -15.89
N PRO A 11 7.89 -4.07 -15.63
CA PRO A 11 7.84 -2.89 -14.78
C PRO A 11 8.37 -3.19 -13.36
N ASP A 12 9.38 -2.44 -12.93
CA ASP A 12 10.00 -2.54 -11.61
C ASP A 12 9.35 -1.53 -10.65
N LEU A 13 8.09 -1.77 -10.26
CA LEU A 13 7.49 -0.99 -9.18
C LEU A 13 8.08 -1.43 -7.84
N ARG A 14 8.79 -0.49 -7.20
CA ARG A 14 9.26 -0.63 -5.82
C ARG A 14 8.22 -0.07 -4.87
N LEU A 15 7.89 -0.86 -3.86
CA LEU A 15 6.87 -0.53 -2.88
C LEU A 15 7.50 -0.26 -1.53
N SER A 16 7.16 0.89 -0.94
CA SER A 16 7.60 1.32 0.38
C SER A 16 6.41 1.53 1.31
N GLN A 17 6.67 1.47 2.62
CA GLN A 17 5.67 1.70 3.65
C GLN A 17 6.33 2.38 4.84
N SER A 18 5.62 3.34 5.42
CA SER A 18 5.99 3.99 6.68
C SER A 18 4.75 4.30 7.53
N LEU A 19 4.97 4.62 8.79
CA LEU A 19 3.95 5.11 9.71
C LEU A 19 4.27 6.56 10.01
N GLY A 20 3.24 7.39 10.09
CA GLY A 20 3.42 8.79 10.44
C GLY A 20 2.10 9.47 10.74
N ALA A 21 2.19 10.73 11.10
CA ALA A 21 1.07 11.63 11.24
C ALA A 21 1.41 12.95 10.54
N PHE A 22 0.41 13.65 10.04
CA PHE A 22 0.56 15.04 9.62
C PHE A 22 0.63 15.96 10.83
N ALA A 23 1.46 16.99 10.75
CA ALA A 23 1.46 18.08 11.71
C ALA A 23 0.27 19.02 11.43
N GLY A 24 -0.57 19.23 12.43
CA GLY A 24 -1.67 20.18 12.39
C GLY A 24 -1.21 21.62 12.68
N PRO A 25 -1.99 22.63 12.25
CA PRO A 25 -1.74 24.01 12.62
C PRO A 25 -1.90 24.17 14.14
N GLY A 26 -0.83 24.55 14.84
CA GLY A 26 -0.84 24.77 16.29
C GLY A 26 -0.18 23.68 17.14
N GLY A 27 0.39 22.63 16.52
CA GLY A 27 1.10 21.56 17.24
C GLY A 27 0.24 20.33 17.54
N ASP A 28 -1.02 20.32 17.12
CA ASP A 28 -1.87 19.13 17.12
C ASP A 28 -1.33 18.09 16.13
N ILE A 29 -1.36 16.81 16.51
CA ILE A 29 -0.89 15.70 15.68
C ILE A 29 -2.11 15.01 15.13
N SER A 30 -2.27 15.02 13.79
CA SER A 30 -3.37 14.31 13.13
C SER A 30 -3.36 12.80 13.46
N PRO A 31 -4.45 12.06 13.18
CA PRO A 31 -4.50 10.64 13.46
C PRO A 31 -3.34 9.89 12.82
N LEU A 32 -2.93 8.76 13.41
CA LEU A 32 -1.87 7.94 12.83
C LEU A 32 -2.30 7.38 11.47
N HIS A 33 -1.44 7.56 10.47
CA HIS A 33 -1.62 7.05 9.12
C HIS A 33 -0.55 5.99 8.79
N VAL A 34 -0.95 5.04 7.95
CA VAL A 34 -0.02 4.17 7.23
C VAL A 34 0.18 4.79 5.86
N PHE A 35 1.41 5.22 5.59
CA PHE A 35 1.83 5.74 4.31
C PHE A 35 2.41 4.63 3.47
N PHE A 36 2.12 4.68 2.19
CA PHE A 36 2.56 3.77 1.17
C PHE A 36 3.11 4.58 0.01
N GLU A 37 4.08 4.00 -0.68
CA GLU A 37 4.69 4.62 -1.84
C GLU A 37 4.90 3.56 -2.91
N ALA A 38 4.54 3.91 -4.14
CA ALA A 38 4.89 3.14 -5.33
C ALA A 38 5.84 3.99 -6.18
N THR A 39 7.03 3.48 -6.42
CA THR A 39 8.04 4.11 -7.28
C THR A 39 8.26 3.25 -8.51
N ASN A 40 8.15 3.84 -9.69
CA ASN A 40 8.54 3.18 -10.93
C ASN A 40 10.07 3.24 -11.07
N ALA A 41 10.75 2.13 -10.74
CA ALA A 41 12.20 1.99 -10.93
C ALA A 41 12.56 1.36 -12.28
N GLY A 42 11.57 1.13 -13.16
CA GLY A 42 11.75 0.62 -14.51
C GLY A 42 12.11 1.73 -15.50
N SER A 43 12.23 1.33 -16.77
CA SER A 43 12.53 2.22 -17.90
C SER A 43 11.32 2.64 -18.72
N GLU A 44 10.14 2.05 -18.45
CA GLU A 44 8.89 2.31 -19.17
C GLU A 44 7.84 2.87 -18.20
N GLU A 45 6.87 3.61 -18.73
CA GLU A 45 5.75 4.11 -17.93
C GLU A 45 4.88 2.96 -17.41
N VAL A 46 4.30 3.16 -16.21
CA VAL A 46 3.44 2.16 -15.58
C VAL A 46 2.13 2.79 -15.15
N GLU A 47 1.03 2.30 -15.72
CA GLU A 47 -0.31 2.67 -15.29
C GLU A 47 -0.74 1.77 -14.13
N VAL A 48 -0.90 2.37 -12.95
CA VAL A 48 -1.42 1.73 -11.75
C VAL A 48 -2.94 1.83 -11.77
N VAL A 49 -3.60 0.67 -11.78
CA VAL A 49 -5.06 0.57 -11.86
C VAL A 49 -5.71 0.14 -10.55
N ARG A 50 -4.94 -0.51 -9.66
CA ARG A 50 -5.47 -1.03 -8.40
C ARG A 50 -4.45 -0.99 -7.28
N VAL A 51 -4.91 -0.59 -6.11
CA VAL A 51 -4.13 -0.62 -4.87
C VAL A 51 -5.00 -1.16 -3.76
N TYR A 52 -4.50 -2.13 -3.00
CA TYR A 52 -5.22 -2.69 -1.86
C TYR A 52 -4.28 -3.29 -0.81
N VAL A 53 -4.82 -3.53 0.37
CA VAL A 53 -4.16 -4.28 1.44
C VAL A 53 -4.83 -5.64 1.59
N SER A 54 -4.03 -6.69 1.74
CA SER A 54 -4.49 -8.05 2.04
C SER A 54 -3.77 -8.62 3.26
N ALA A 55 -4.41 -9.56 3.96
CA ALA A 55 -3.75 -10.31 5.02
C ALA A 55 -2.95 -11.48 4.43
N LYS A 56 -1.84 -11.86 5.06
CA LYS A 56 -1.06 -13.02 4.59
C LYS A 56 -1.92 -14.28 4.70
N GLY A 57 -2.10 -14.95 3.55
CA GLY A 57 -2.87 -16.20 3.46
C GLY A 57 -4.32 -16.01 3.04
N ASP A 58 -4.79 -14.76 2.92
CA ASP A 58 -6.09 -14.43 2.33
C ASP A 58 -5.88 -13.70 1.00
N PRO A 59 -6.38 -14.23 -0.13
CA PRO A 59 -6.32 -13.54 -1.41
C PRO A 59 -7.27 -12.34 -1.49
N ARG A 60 -8.25 -12.23 -0.58
CA ARG A 60 -9.24 -11.14 -0.61
C ARG A 60 -8.64 -9.86 -0.03
N PRO A 61 -8.92 -8.69 -0.64
CA PRO A 61 -8.60 -7.41 -0.05
C PRO A 61 -9.28 -7.25 1.32
N VAL A 62 -8.50 -6.89 2.33
CA VAL A 62 -9.04 -6.41 3.62
C VAL A 62 -9.32 -4.91 3.57
N TYR A 63 -8.67 -4.19 2.66
CA TYR A 63 -8.93 -2.78 2.41
C TYR A 63 -8.63 -2.43 0.96
N GLU A 64 -9.57 -1.77 0.31
CA GLU A 64 -9.48 -1.33 -1.09
C GLU A 64 -9.94 0.13 -1.19
N GLY A 65 -9.39 0.98 -0.33
CA GLY A 65 -9.63 2.42 -0.36
C GLY A 65 -10.94 2.89 0.32
N PRO A 66 -11.23 4.21 0.25
CA PRO A 66 -10.42 5.22 -0.44
C PRO A 66 -9.06 5.44 0.25
N PHE A 67 -7.99 5.51 -0.54
CA PHE A 67 -6.71 5.99 -0.05
C PHE A 67 -6.67 7.50 -0.24
N GLY A 68 -6.18 8.24 0.76
CA GLY A 68 -5.75 9.62 0.52
C GLY A 68 -4.40 9.60 -0.18
N GLY A 69 -4.02 10.66 -0.90
CA GLY A 69 -2.73 10.67 -1.60
C GLY A 69 -2.70 11.61 -2.79
N ASP A 70 -1.63 11.47 -3.57
CA ASP A 70 -1.30 12.38 -4.68
C ASP A 70 -2.24 12.21 -5.89
N HIS A 71 -2.75 10.99 -6.11
CA HIS A 71 -3.55 10.66 -7.29
C HIS A 71 -4.76 9.78 -6.95
N ALA A 72 -5.83 9.94 -7.72
CA ALA A 72 -6.91 8.97 -7.81
C ALA A 72 -6.53 7.83 -8.76
N LEU A 73 -7.08 6.63 -8.55
CA LEU A 73 -6.89 5.52 -9.49
C LEU A 73 -7.85 5.66 -10.70
N PRO A 74 -7.42 5.26 -11.92
CA PRO A 74 -6.05 4.87 -12.27
C PRO A 74 -5.11 6.09 -12.41
N PHE A 75 -3.80 5.87 -12.26
CA PHE A 75 -2.77 6.90 -12.51
C PHE A 75 -1.52 6.30 -13.14
N THR A 76 -0.73 7.12 -13.82
CA THR A 76 0.50 6.70 -14.49
C THR A 76 1.73 7.20 -13.74
N LEU A 77 2.76 6.35 -13.66
CA LEU A 77 4.08 6.70 -13.15
C LEU A 77 5.11 6.64 -14.29
N ALA A 78 5.73 7.77 -14.60
CA ALA A 78 6.89 7.82 -15.47
C ALA A 78 8.10 7.09 -14.84
N PRO A 79 9.11 6.69 -15.64
CA PRO A 79 10.36 6.14 -15.11
C PRO A 79 11.00 7.07 -14.06
N GLY A 80 11.26 6.53 -12.88
CA GLY A 80 11.81 7.26 -11.73
C GLY A 80 10.76 8.00 -10.88
N GLU A 81 9.50 8.08 -11.31
CA GLU A 81 8.43 8.76 -10.58
C GLU A 81 7.93 7.92 -9.40
N SER A 82 7.45 8.60 -8.36
CA SER A 82 6.83 7.98 -7.19
C SER A 82 5.50 8.63 -6.87
N SER A 83 4.52 7.82 -6.50
CA SER A 83 3.26 8.29 -5.91
C SER A 83 3.11 7.82 -4.48
N ARG A 84 2.64 8.72 -3.61
CA ARG A 84 2.32 8.41 -2.22
C ARG A 84 0.82 8.35 -2.00
N PHE A 85 0.43 7.38 -1.19
CA PHE A 85 -0.93 7.18 -0.75
C PHE A 85 -0.95 6.73 0.70
N HIS A 86 -2.04 6.99 1.40
CA HIS A 86 -2.15 6.75 2.83
C HIS A 86 -3.56 6.31 3.22
N ALA A 87 -3.63 5.59 4.32
CA ALA A 87 -4.88 5.24 4.97
C ALA A 87 -4.75 5.40 6.48
N ARG A 88 -5.85 5.74 7.16
CA ARG A 88 -5.85 5.82 8.63
C ARG A 88 -5.50 4.46 9.22
N ALA A 89 -4.53 4.43 10.13
CA ALA A 89 -4.06 3.18 10.75
C ALA A 89 -5.19 2.47 11.50
N LYS A 90 -6.03 3.23 12.22
CA LYS A 90 -7.20 2.71 12.92
C LYS A 90 -8.25 2.11 11.99
N ALA A 91 -8.49 2.71 10.82
CA ALA A 91 -9.42 2.17 9.83
C ALA A 91 -8.92 0.84 9.24
N LEU A 92 -7.64 0.77 8.86
CA LEU A 92 -7.00 -0.46 8.41
C LEU A 92 -7.07 -1.56 9.50
N ALA A 93 -6.77 -1.20 10.74
CA ALA A 93 -6.84 -2.12 11.88
C ALA A 93 -8.27 -2.62 12.11
N GLY A 94 -9.28 -1.75 12.03
CA GLY A 94 -10.70 -2.13 12.14
C GLY A 94 -11.12 -3.13 11.07
N ASN A 95 -10.68 -2.97 9.83
CA ASN A 95 -10.98 -3.91 8.76
C ASN A 95 -10.31 -5.27 8.98
N LEU A 96 -9.04 -5.27 9.39
CA LEU A 96 -8.33 -6.50 9.73
C LEU A 96 -8.98 -7.24 10.89
N LYS A 97 -9.37 -6.52 11.95
CA LYS A 97 -10.07 -7.12 13.09
C LYS A 97 -11.40 -7.75 12.68
N ARG A 98 -12.19 -7.07 11.85
CA ARG A 98 -13.45 -7.60 11.28
C ARG A 98 -13.23 -8.82 10.40
N ALA A 99 -12.11 -8.89 9.69
CA ALA A 99 -11.68 -10.06 8.93
C ALA A 99 -11.06 -11.19 9.81
N GLY A 100 -11.06 -11.05 11.13
CA GLY A 100 -10.54 -12.06 12.06
C GLY A 100 -9.03 -11.98 12.32
N HIS A 101 -8.37 -10.92 11.89
CA HIS A 101 -6.92 -10.72 12.06
C HIS A 101 -6.63 -9.74 13.21
N GLY A 102 -6.50 -10.25 14.43
CA GLY A 102 -6.07 -9.50 15.63
C GLY A 102 -4.55 -9.54 15.88
N GLY A 103 -4.08 -8.82 16.90
CA GLY A 103 -2.67 -8.81 17.30
C GLY A 103 -1.78 -8.07 16.31
N ARG A 104 -0.77 -8.79 15.79
CA ARG A 104 0.25 -8.22 14.87
C ARG A 104 0.31 -8.99 13.55
N PRO A 105 -0.78 -9.06 12.77
CA PRO A 105 -0.82 -9.85 11.56
C PRO A 105 0.20 -9.35 10.54
N ARG A 106 0.73 -10.28 9.74
CA ARG A 106 1.50 -9.94 8.54
C ARG A 106 0.51 -9.64 7.43
N VAL A 107 0.59 -8.44 6.87
CA VAL A 107 -0.24 -7.94 5.77
C VAL A 107 0.63 -7.62 4.57
N ARG A 108 0.01 -7.35 3.42
CA ARG A 108 0.68 -6.96 2.19
C ARG A 108 -0.03 -5.77 1.57
N LEU A 109 0.74 -4.75 1.22
CA LEU A 109 0.33 -3.80 0.20
C LEU A 109 0.44 -4.51 -1.15
N VAL A 110 -0.60 -4.41 -1.97
CA VAL A 110 -0.61 -4.94 -3.33
C VAL A 110 -0.94 -3.81 -4.29
N VAL A 111 -0.15 -3.74 -5.36
CA VAL A 111 -0.35 -2.81 -6.47
C VAL A 111 -0.44 -3.63 -7.76
N GLU A 112 -1.47 -3.40 -8.56
CA GLU A 112 -1.68 -4.02 -9.86
C GLU A 112 -1.63 -2.94 -10.94
N ASP A 113 -0.86 -3.21 -12.00
CA ASP A 113 -0.79 -2.35 -13.18
C ASP A 113 -1.78 -2.79 -14.28
N ALA A 114 -1.98 -1.92 -15.27
CA ALA A 114 -2.88 -2.18 -16.40
C ALA A 114 -2.45 -3.39 -17.27
N SER A 115 -1.18 -3.78 -17.20
CA SER A 115 -0.65 -4.97 -17.87
C SER A 115 -0.89 -6.27 -17.10
N GLY A 116 -1.53 -6.19 -15.93
CA GLY A 116 -1.81 -7.32 -15.06
C GLY A 116 -0.62 -7.77 -14.22
N ASN A 117 0.49 -7.02 -14.19
CA ASN A 117 1.57 -7.32 -13.27
C ASN A 117 1.17 -6.90 -11.86
N ARG A 118 1.52 -7.77 -10.91
CA ARG A 118 1.23 -7.58 -9.49
C ARG A 118 2.52 -7.43 -8.71
N ARG A 119 2.62 -6.37 -7.91
CA ARG A 119 3.71 -6.15 -6.96
C ARG A 119 3.16 -6.09 -5.55
N GLU A 120 3.93 -6.65 -4.61
CA GLU A 120 3.51 -6.70 -3.22
C GLU A 120 4.64 -6.41 -2.23
N LYS A 121 4.28 -5.75 -1.13
CA LYS A 121 5.18 -5.45 -0.02
C LYS A 121 4.55 -5.91 1.28
N ALA A 122 5.19 -6.88 1.93
CA ALA A 122 4.75 -7.37 3.21
C ALA A 122 5.25 -6.49 4.37
N PHE A 123 4.38 -6.26 5.35
CA PHE A 123 4.69 -5.57 6.60
C PHE A 123 3.82 -6.14 7.74
N ARG A 124 4.09 -5.73 8.98
CA ARG A 124 3.26 -6.11 10.14
C ARG A 124 2.47 -4.89 10.60
N LEU A 125 1.16 -5.06 10.79
CA LEU A 125 0.30 -4.03 11.36
C LEU A 125 0.03 -4.34 12.84
N ARG A 126 0.02 -3.35 13.72
CA ARG A 126 -0.30 -3.54 15.14
C ARG A 126 -1.78 -3.28 15.36
N VAL A 127 -2.62 -4.27 15.06
CA VAL A 127 -4.08 -4.09 14.98
C VAL A 127 -4.66 -3.64 16.32
N ASP A 128 -4.38 -4.36 17.41
CA ASP A 128 -5.00 -4.04 18.70
C ASP A 128 -4.51 -2.67 19.21
N GLU A 129 -3.21 -2.38 19.10
CA GLU A 129 -2.64 -1.06 19.46
C GLU A 129 -3.25 0.09 18.66
N TYR A 130 -3.55 -0.11 17.37
CA TYR A 130 -4.13 0.94 16.53
C TYR A 130 -5.63 1.14 16.74
N LEU A 131 -6.33 0.12 17.26
CA LEU A 131 -7.73 0.25 17.66
C LEU A 131 -7.89 1.03 18.96
N ASP A 132 -6.91 0.97 19.85
CA ASP A 132 -6.89 1.71 21.12
C ASP A 132 -6.54 3.20 20.95
N LEU A 133 -6.14 3.63 19.75
CA LEU A 133 -5.96 5.05 19.44
C LEU A 133 -7.28 5.79 19.62
N LYS A 134 -7.25 6.96 20.26
CA LYS A 134 -8.45 7.80 20.41
C LYS A 134 -8.98 8.19 19.03
N ASP A 135 -10.30 8.17 18.89
CA ASP A 135 -10.94 8.90 17.78
C ASP A 135 -10.86 10.38 18.14
N GLU A 136 -10.15 11.16 17.34
CA GLU A 136 -10.20 12.63 17.39
C GLU A 136 -11.51 13.14 16.80
#